data_AF-A0A914D6B9-F1
#
_entry.id   AF-A0A914D6B9-F1
#
_cell.length_a   1.000
_cell.length_b   1.000
_cell.length_c   1.000
_cell.angle_alpha   90.00
_cell.angle_beta   90.00
_cell.angle_gamma   90.00
#
_symmetry.space_group_name_H-M   'P 1'
#
loop_
_entity.id
_entity.type
_entity.pdbx_description
1 polymer ?
#
loop_
_entity_poly.entity_id
_entity_poly.type
_entity_poly.pdbx_seq_one_letter_code
_entity_poly.pdbx_strand_id
1 'polypeptide(L)'
;MYPKCKKSLTLIHDNYRTDGFRWKCCHTLKKYALSKPEPCDTFVELRRGTFFEKSNLSIFQIIAFFNLWVGLAPLKLISTQLDIGHQTCVDLASFCREVLLYVLPRFNEQEPIGGENKVVEIDECNFSHFDTPIWVFGIVERGSEKLIMKTVEDRQTPILSEIVEDFPGRVQLPSNSDYC
;
A
#
# COMPACT_ATOMS: atom_id res chain seq x y z
N MET A 1 -18.24 17.40 -8.42
CA MET A 1 -19.19 18.54 -8.36
C MET A 1 -18.39 19.71 -7.83
N TYR A 2 -18.11 20.69 -8.68
CA TYR A 2 -17.35 21.87 -8.29
C TYR A 2 -18.29 22.90 -7.66
N PRO A 3 -17.81 23.72 -6.69
CA PRO A 3 -18.62 24.79 -6.13
C PRO A 3 -19.22 25.67 -7.22
N LYS A 4 -20.53 25.93 -7.16
CA LYS A 4 -21.20 26.89 -8.07
C LYS A 4 -20.54 28.27 -8.02
N CYS A 5 -19.94 28.58 -6.87
CA CYS A 5 -19.21 29.81 -6.60
C CYS A 5 -17.82 29.87 -7.30
N LYS A 6 -17.26 28.76 -7.80
CA LYS A 6 -15.86 28.62 -8.28
C LYS A 6 -14.79 29.22 -7.34
N LYS A 7 -15.14 29.41 -6.07
CA LYS A 7 -14.28 29.97 -5.03
C LYS A 7 -13.76 28.87 -4.12
N SER A 8 -12.76 29.20 -3.31
CA SER A 8 -12.19 28.29 -2.33
C SER A 8 -13.25 27.76 -1.36
N LEU A 9 -13.09 26.50 -0.99
CA LEU A 9 -13.87 25.82 0.04
C LEU A 9 -13.16 25.96 1.38
N THR A 10 -13.93 25.94 2.46
CA THR A 10 -13.41 25.91 3.83
C THR A 10 -13.74 24.57 4.45
N LEU A 11 -12.80 24.00 5.21
CA LEU A 11 -13.03 22.79 5.98
C LEU A 11 -13.88 23.13 7.19
N ILE A 12 -14.98 22.41 7.38
CA ILE A 12 -15.89 22.58 8.52
C ILE A 12 -16.12 21.25 9.22
N HIS A 13 -16.44 21.33 10.50
CA HIS A 13 -16.79 20.17 11.32
C HIS A 13 -18.20 19.66 10.96
N ASP A 14 -18.35 18.33 10.86
CA ASP A 14 -19.60 17.61 10.60
C ASP A 14 -19.52 16.22 11.24
N ASN A 15 -20.04 16.10 12.47
CA ASN A 15 -20.04 14.87 13.27
C ASN A 15 -20.80 13.69 12.65
N TYR A 16 -21.62 13.94 11.63
CA TYR A 16 -22.36 12.89 10.94
C TYR A 16 -21.52 12.18 9.87
N ARG A 17 -20.23 12.55 9.74
CA ARG A 17 -19.29 11.98 8.76
C ARG A 17 -18.21 11.17 9.45
N THR A 18 -17.69 10.15 8.76
CA THR A 18 -16.69 9.22 9.28
C THR A 18 -15.44 9.92 9.84
N ASP A 19 -14.98 11.00 9.20
CA ASP A 19 -13.80 11.78 9.67
C ASP A 19 -14.18 13.03 10.46
N GLY A 20 -15.46 13.31 10.67
CA GLY A 20 -15.91 14.51 11.39
C GLY A 20 -15.77 15.82 10.60
N PHE A 21 -15.43 15.80 9.30
CA PHE A 21 -15.25 17.01 8.50
C PHE A 21 -15.85 16.93 7.09
N ARG A 22 -16.16 18.11 6.52
CA ARG A 22 -16.51 18.29 5.09
C ARG A 22 -16.05 19.64 4.56
N TRP A 23 -15.96 19.75 3.24
CA TRP A 23 -15.70 21.03 2.58
C TRP A 23 -17.01 21.79 2.32
N LYS A 24 -17.07 23.08 2.68
CA LYS A 24 -18.23 23.97 2.43
C LYS A 24 -17.81 25.23 1.69
N CYS A 25 -18.60 25.69 0.71
CA CYS A 25 -18.47 27.06 0.21
C CYS A 25 -19.12 28.03 1.21
N CYS A 26 -18.33 28.91 1.83
CA CYS A 26 -18.82 29.90 2.80
C CYS A 26 -19.20 31.25 2.13
N HIS A 27 -19.27 31.29 0.80
CA HIS A 27 -19.57 32.51 0.06
C HIS A 27 -21.06 32.71 -0.13
N THR A 28 -21.46 33.97 -0.26
CA THR A 28 -22.84 34.35 -0.57
C THR A 28 -22.98 34.61 -2.07
N LEU A 29 -24.09 34.17 -2.67
CA LEU A 29 -24.41 34.29 -4.08
C LEU A 29 -25.63 35.21 -4.26
N LYS A 30 -25.59 36.11 -5.25
CA LYS A 30 -26.78 36.79 -5.76
C LYS A 30 -27.23 36.06 -7.03
N LYS A 31 -28.46 35.55 -7.05
CA LYS A 31 -29.03 34.88 -8.23
C LYS A 31 -29.44 35.88 -9.32
N TYR A 32 -29.91 37.05 -8.92
CA TYR A 32 -30.34 38.16 -9.78
C TYR A 32 -29.88 39.51 -9.19
N ALA A 33 -29.78 40.55 -10.03
CA ALA A 33 -29.31 41.88 -9.62
C ALA A 33 -30.08 42.46 -8.41
N LEU A 34 -31.40 42.22 -8.36
CA LEU A 34 -32.30 42.68 -7.30
C LEU A 34 -32.53 41.66 -6.16
N SER A 35 -31.96 40.45 -6.27
CA SER A 35 -32.16 39.41 -5.25
C SER A 35 -31.33 39.67 -3.99
N LYS A 36 -31.87 39.26 -2.83
CA LYS A 36 -31.09 39.20 -1.58
C LYS A 36 -29.94 38.20 -1.74
N PRO A 37 -28.73 38.51 -1.26
CA PRO A 37 -27.63 37.55 -1.24
C PRO A 37 -28.01 36.31 -0.39
N GLU A 38 -27.85 35.11 -0.95
CA GLU A 38 -28.08 33.83 -0.25
C GLU A 38 -26.79 33.05 -0.07
N PRO A 39 -26.56 32.38 1.08
CA PRO A 39 -25.35 31.58 1.28
C PRO A 39 -25.28 30.44 0.26
N CYS A 40 -24.08 30.16 -0.23
CA CYS A 40 -23.83 29.03 -1.10
C CYS A 40 -23.98 27.73 -0.29
N ASP A 41 -24.89 26.86 -0.74
CA ASP A 41 -25.15 25.57 -0.09
C ASP A 41 -24.37 24.41 -0.73
N THR A 42 -23.22 24.71 -1.35
CA THR A 42 -22.40 23.66 -1.96
C THR A 42 -21.47 23.04 -0.94
N PHE A 43 -21.53 21.72 -0.85
CA PHE A 43 -20.62 20.89 -0.07
C PHE A 43 -19.88 19.92 -0.97
N VAL A 44 -18.67 19.56 -0.56
CA VAL A 44 -17.88 18.51 -1.19
C VAL A 44 -17.39 17.57 -0.09
N GLU A 45 -17.49 16.27 -0.34
CA GLU A 45 -16.96 15.24 0.56
C GLU A 45 -15.44 15.40 0.70
N LEU A 46 -14.94 15.23 1.93
CA LEU A 46 -13.52 15.35 2.25
C LEU A 46 -12.64 14.44 1.37
N ARG A 47 -13.11 13.21 1.13
CA ARG A 47 -12.34 12.12 0.53
C ARG A 47 -12.45 12.02 -0.98
N ARG A 48 -13.28 12.87 -1.60
CA ARG A 48 -13.59 12.75 -3.03
C ARG A 48 -12.33 12.91 -3.88
N GLY A 49 -12.09 11.99 -4.81
CA GLY A 49 -10.92 11.98 -5.69
C GLY A 49 -9.61 11.63 -4.97
N THR A 50 -9.69 11.06 -3.77
CA THR A 50 -8.52 10.63 -3.00
C THR A 50 -8.51 9.11 -2.86
N PHE A 51 -7.38 8.56 -2.42
CA PHE A 51 -7.25 7.15 -2.06
C PHE A 51 -8.32 6.68 -1.06
N PHE A 52 -8.82 7.57 -0.20
CA PHE A 52 -9.80 7.24 0.85
C PHE A 52 -11.25 7.22 0.35
N GLU A 53 -11.50 7.57 -0.91
CA GLU A 53 -12.84 7.64 -1.49
C GLU A 53 -13.56 6.29 -1.36
N LYS A 54 -14.85 6.31 -0.99
CA LYS A 54 -15.72 5.13 -0.75
C LYS A 54 -15.32 4.19 0.39
N SER A 55 -14.22 4.43 1.11
CA SER A 55 -13.90 3.61 2.28
C SER A 55 -14.84 3.90 3.45
N ASN A 56 -15.31 2.85 4.12
CA ASN A 56 -16.13 2.95 5.33
C ASN A 56 -15.28 3.23 6.58
N LEU A 57 -13.97 2.99 6.54
CA LEU A 57 -13.05 3.25 7.64
C LEU A 57 -12.68 4.72 7.71
N SER A 58 -12.41 5.25 8.91
CA SER A 58 -11.85 6.61 9.04
C SER A 58 -10.48 6.72 8.36
N ILE A 59 -10.10 7.93 7.92
CA ILE A 59 -8.75 8.19 7.39
C ILE A 59 -7.71 7.80 8.44
N PHE A 60 -7.97 8.11 9.70
CA PHE A 60 -7.12 7.69 10.83
C PHE A 60 -6.97 6.17 10.91
N GLN A 61 -8.08 5.42 10.87
CA GLN A 61 -8.06 3.96 10.89
C GLN A 61 -7.22 3.37 9.75
N ILE A 62 -7.36 3.90 8.54
CA ILE A 62 -6.61 3.43 7.36
C ILE A 62 -5.11 3.70 7.53
N ILE A 63 -4.74 4.92 7.92
CA ILE A 63 -3.32 5.29 8.10
C ILE A 63 -2.69 4.50 9.26
N ALA A 64 -3.40 4.38 10.39
CA ALA A 64 -2.95 3.63 11.54
C ALA A 64 -2.82 2.13 11.22
N PHE A 65 -3.74 1.58 10.41
CA PHE A 65 -3.64 0.21 9.93
C PHE A 65 -2.33 0.01 9.16
N PHE A 66 -2.03 0.85 8.17
CA PHE A 66 -0.79 0.71 7.40
C PHE A 66 0.46 0.85 8.26
N ASN A 67 0.47 1.79 9.21
CA ASN A 67 1.60 1.96 10.11
C ASN A 67 1.85 0.70 10.96
N LEU A 68 0.80 0.12 11.55
CA LEU A 68 0.91 -1.10 12.35
C LEU A 68 1.24 -2.33 11.49
N TRP A 69 0.65 -2.44 10.31
CA TRP A 69 0.87 -3.56 9.39
C TRP A 69 2.31 -3.60 8.87
N VAL A 70 2.87 -2.45 8.47
CA VAL A 70 4.29 -2.32 8.09
C VAL A 70 5.20 -2.64 9.28
N GLY A 71 4.79 -2.29 10.50
CA GLY A 71 5.47 -2.69 11.74
C GLY A 71 5.30 -4.17 12.12
N LEU A 72 4.77 -5.00 11.23
CA LEU A 72 4.56 -6.45 11.42
C LEU A 72 3.68 -6.78 12.63
N ALA A 73 2.78 -5.88 13.03
CA ALA A 73 1.86 -6.13 14.12
C ALA A 73 0.85 -7.24 13.73
N PRO A 74 0.52 -8.19 14.64
CA PRO A 74 -0.47 -9.22 14.34
C PRO A 74 -1.84 -8.63 14.00
N LEU A 75 -2.51 -9.12 12.95
CA LEU A 75 -3.80 -8.57 12.50
C LEU A 75 -4.88 -8.56 13.59
N LYS A 76 -4.85 -9.52 14.53
CA LYS A 76 -5.76 -9.57 15.68
C LYS A 76 -5.53 -8.39 16.64
N LEU A 77 -4.27 -8.01 16.84
CA LEU A 77 -3.91 -6.83 17.62
C LEU A 77 -4.39 -5.56 16.91
N ILE A 78 -4.12 -5.43 15.60
CA ILE A 78 -4.55 -4.27 14.81
C ILE A 78 -6.08 -4.11 14.85
N SER A 79 -6.81 -5.20 14.63
CA SER A 79 -8.28 -5.24 14.72
C SER A 79 -8.80 -4.73 16.07
N THR A 80 -8.15 -5.13 17.17
CA THR A 80 -8.52 -4.71 18.53
C THR A 80 -8.17 -3.24 18.78
N GLN A 81 -6.98 -2.80 18.38
CA GLN A 81 -6.50 -1.43 18.65
C GLN A 81 -7.23 -0.36 17.85
N LEU A 82 -7.68 -0.70 16.64
CA LEU A 82 -8.33 0.25 15.73
C LEU A 82 -9.86 0.14 15.71
N ASP A 83 -10.42 -0.81 16.47
CA ASP A 83 -11.84 -1.18 16.43
C ASP A 83 -12.33 -1.44 14.99
N ILE A 84 -11.58 -2.29 14.28
CA ILE A 84 -11.86 -2.69 12.90
C ILE A 84 -12.19 -4.18 12.90
N GLY A 85 -13.22 -4.58 12.14
CA GLY A 85 -13.56 -5.99 11.97
C GLY A 85 -12.37 -6.81 11.47
N HIS A 86 -12.15 -7.98 12.05
CA HIS A 86 -10.98 -8.81 11.71
C HIS A 86 -10.91 -9.13 10.21
N GLN A 87 -12.05 -9.43 9.57
CA GLN A 87 -12.12 -9.65 8.13
C GLN A 87 -11.64 -8.42 7.34
N THR A 88 -12.04 -7.22 7.74
CA THR A 88 -11.56 -5.98 7.11
C THR A 88 -10.05 -5.80 7.25
N CYS A 89 -9.45 -6.20 8.38
CA CYS A 89 -7.99 -6.22 8.52
C CYS A 89 -7.33 -7.22 7.57
N VAL A 90 -7.93 -8.39 7.36
CA VAL A 90 -7.45 -9.40 6.40
C VAL A 90 -7.53 -8.85 4.97
N ASP A 91 -8.64 -8.21 4.60
CA ASP A 91 -8.85 -7.64 3.27
C ASP A 91 -7.85 -6.51 2.99
N LEU A 92 -7.64 -5.59 3.94
CA LEU A 92 -6.63 -4.53 3.83
C LEU A 92 -5.21 -5.10 3.72
N ALA A 93 -4.88 -6.14 4.48
CA ALA A 93 -3.57 -6.79 4.39
C ALA A 93 -3.37 -7.46 3.02
N SER A 94 -4.42 -8.04 2.43
CA SER A 94 -4.38 -8.59 1.07
C SER A 94 -4.17 -7.50 0.03
N PHE A 95 -4.90 -6.38 0.14
CA PHE A 95 -4.67 -5.22 -0.70
C PHE A 95 -3.22 -4.71 -0.62
N CYS A 96 -2.64 -4.62 0.59
CA CYS A 96 -1.23 -4.24 0.74
C CYS A 96 -0.27 -5.21 0.03
N ARG A 97 -0.53 -6.52 0.11
CA ARG A 97 0.27 -7.53 -0.60
C ARG A 97 0.18 -7.38 -2.12
N GLU A 98 -1.01 -7.15 -2.65
CA GLU A 98 -1.20 -6.91 -4.09
C GLU A 98 -0.46 -5.66 -4.57
N VAL A 99 -0.52 -4.58 -3.78
CA VAL A 99 0.24 -3.35 -4.07
C VAL A 99 1.73 -3.62 -4.06
N LEU A 100 2.24 -4.43 -3.11
CA LEU A 100 3.65 -4.83 -3.10
C LEU A 100 4.01 -5.60 -4.37
N LEU A 101 3.21 -6.60 -4.78
CA LEU A 101 3.40 -7.37 -6.02
C LEU A 101 3.50 -6.44 -7.25
N TYR A 102 2.65 -5.43 -7.33
CA TYR A 102 2.67 -4.45 -8.43
C TYR A 102 3.94 -3.59 -8.44
N VAL A 103 4.52 -3.30 -7.27
CA VAL A 103 5.73 -2.48 -7.14
C VAL A 103 7.01 -3.32 -7.28
N LEU A 104 6.94 -4.65 -7.11
CA LEU A 104 8.09 -5.57 -7.19
C LEU A 104 9.03 -5.30 -8.39
N PRO A 105 8.55 -5.13 -9.64
CA PRO A 105 9.44 -4.92 -10.78
C PRO A 105 10.35 -3.70 -10.63
N ARG A 106 9.93 -2.66 -9.89
CA ARG A 106 10.74 -1.46 -9.67
C ARG A 106 11.97 -1.72 -8.81
N PHE A 107 11.93 -2.72 -7.93
CA PHE A 107 13.10 -3.13 -7.16
C PHE A 107 14.16 -3.80 -8.04
N ASN A 108 13.78 -4.29 -9.22
CA ASN A 108 14.70 -4.95 -10.14
C ASN A 108 15.39 -3.99 -11.11
N GLU A 109 15.07 -2.68 -11.06
CA GLU A 109 15.69 -1.63 -11.90
C GLU A 109 17.02 -1.10 -11.33
N GLN A 110 17.47 -1.62 -10.19
CA GLN A 110 18.70 -1.20 -9.52
C GLN A 110 19.97 -1.82 -10.13
N GLU A 111 21.13 -1.32 -9.69
CA GLU A 111 22.42 -1.93 -10.02
C GLU A 111 22.51 -3.41 -9.59
N PRO A 112 23.35 -4.22 -10.25
CA PRO A 112 23.61 -5.61 -9.86
C PRO A 112 23.83 -5.78 -8.35
N ILE A 113 23.24 -6.84 -7.80
CA ILE A 113 23.32 -7.23 -6.40
C ILE A 113 24.43 -8.28 -6.21
N GLY A 114 25.19 -8.20 -5.11
CA GLY A 114 26.29 -9.12 -4.83
C GLY A 114 27.62 -8.74 -5.49
N GLY A 115 28.51 -9.71 -5.66
CA GLY A 115 29.88 -9.53 -6.17
C GLY A 115 30.96 -9.94 -5.15
N GLU A 116 32.22 -9.67 -5.49
CA GLU A 116 33.36 -10.03 -4.64
C GLU A 116 33.27 -9.33 -3.28
N ASN A 117 33.43 -10.10 -2.19
CA ASN A 117 33.29 -9.63 -0.80
C ASN A 117 31.88 -9.12 -0.42
N LYS A 118 30.85 -9.47 -1.18
CA LYS A 118 29.44 -9.19 -0.83
C LYS A 118 28.73 -10.46 -0.40
N VAL A 119 27.93 -10.35 0.65
CA VAL A 119 27.09 -11.44 1.16
C VAL A 119 25.65 -11.12 0.82
N VAL A 120 24.97 -12.04 0.16
CA VAL A 120 23.53 -11.96 -0.10
C VAL A 120 22.78 -12.98 0.75
N GLU A 121 21.57 -12.63 1.16
CA GLU A 121 20.61 -13.54 1.75
C GLU A 121 19.50 -13.78 0.73
N ILE A 122 19.07 -15.04 0.58
CA ILE A 122 17.98 -15.44 -0.29
C ILE A 122 16.87 -15.97 0.61
N ASP A 123 15.65 -15.51 0.38
CA ASP A 123 14.47 -15.99 1.10
C ASP A 123 13.26 -16.14 0.16
N GLU A 124 12.33 -16.97 0.58
CA GLU A 124 11.10 -17.31 -0.12
C GLU A 124 9.89 -16.82 0.67
N CYS A 125 9.01 -16.07 0.03
CA CYS A 125 7.76 -15.64 0.63
C CYS A 125 6.56 -16.04 -0.23
N ASN A 126 5.53 -16.54 0.43
CA ASN A 126 4.27 -16.88 -0.20
C ASN A 126 3.32 -15.67 -0.17
N PHE A 127 2.99 -15.16 -1.35
CA PHE A 127 2.03 -14.07 -1.57
C PHE A 127 0.72 -14.56 -2.18
N SER A 128 0.47 -15.87 -2.14
CA SER A 128 -0.70 -16.49 -2.75
C SER A 128 -1.99 -15.92 -2.16
N HIS A 129 -2.95 -15.66 -3.03
CA HIS A 129 -4.30 -15.27 -2.63
C HIS A 129 -5.29 -16.26 -3.23
N PHE A 130 -6.12 -16.87 -2.38
CA PHE A 130 -7.06 -17.92 -2.74
C PHE A 130 -6.41 -19.02 -3.59
N ASP A 131 -6.75 -19.06 -4.89
CA ASP A 131 -6.41 -20.13 -5.82
C ASP A 131 -5.21 -19.79 -6.74
N THR A 132 -4.61 -18.61 -6.60
CA THR A 132 -3.44 -18.22 -7.39
C THR A 132 -2.17 -18.35 -6.55
N PRO A 133 -1.42 -19.46 -6.67
CA PRO A 133 -0.15 -19.59 -5.99
C PRO A 133 0.82 -18.55 -6.57
N ILE A 134 1.30 -17.65 -5.72
CA ILE A 134 2.34 -16.68 -6.07
C ILE A 134 3.43 -16.82 -5.03
N TRP A 135 4.57 -17.32 -5.47
CA TRP A 135 5.78 -17.34 -4.68
C TRP A 135 6.67 -16.17 -5.11
N VAL A 136 7.34 -15.55 -4.15
CA VAL A 136 8.28 -14.46 -4.39
C VAL A 136 9.61 -14.88 -3.78
N PHE A 137 10.65 -14.92 -4.63
CA PHE A 137 12.03 -15.03 -4.18
C PHE A 137 12.59 -13.63 -3.97
N GLY A 138 13.09 -13.37 -2.77
CA GLY A 138 13.80 -12.14 -2.43
C GLY A 138 15.28 -12.41 -2.25
N ILE A 139 16.11 -11.52 -2.77
CA ILE A 139 17.55 -11.50 -2.53
C ILE A 139 17.92 -10.13 -1.97
N VAL A 140 18.51 -10.10 -0.78
CA VAL A 140 19.00 -8.88 -0.13
C VAL A 140 20.50 -8.95 0.07
N GLU A 141 21.23 -7.88 -0.26
CA GLU A 141 22.66 -7.77 0.02
C GLU A 141 22.88 -7.22 1.43
N ARG A 142 23.59 -7.97 2.28
CA ARG A 142 23.91 -7.53 3.63
C ARG A 142 24.75 -6.25 3.60
N GLY A 143 24.35 -5.28 4.41
CA GLY A 143 25.09 -4.02 4.55
C GLY A 143 24.89 -3.04 3.39
N SER A 144 23.96 -3.33 2.46
CA SER A 144 23.43 -2.33 1.52
C SER A 144 21.90 -2.34 1.53
N GLU A 145 21.30 -1.43 0.76
CA GLU A 145 19.86 -1.33 0.57
C GLU A 145 19.38 -2.06 -0.70
N LYS A 146 20.26 -2.87 -1.32
CA LYS A 146 19.94 -3.58 -2.56
C LYS A 146 19.06 -4.80 -2.27
N LEU A 147 17.90 -4.86 -2.94
CA LEU A 147 16.91 -5.92 -2.80
C LEU A 147 16.30 -6.28 -4.16
N ILE A 148 16.53 -7.48 -4.66
CA ILE A 148 15.89 -7.97 -5.89
C ILE A 148 14.76 -8.93 -5.50
N MET A 149 13.62 -8.83 -6.18
CA MET A 149 12.48 -9.72 -5.93
C MET A 149 11.91 -10.25 -7.24
N LYS A 150 11.72 -11.57 -7.34
CA LYS A 150 11.19 -12.24 -8.54
C LYS A 150 10.00 -13.11 -8.17
N THR A 151 8.88 -12.90 -8.85
CA THR A 151 7.70 -13.76 -8.74
C THR A 151 7.92 -15.05 -9.53
N VAL A 152 7.45 -16.16 -8.99
CA VAL A 152 7.47 -17.48 -9.62
C VAL A 152 6.12 -18.18 -9.43
N GLU A 153 5.76 -19.00 -10.41
CA GLU A 153 4.51 -19.77 -10.39
C GLU A 153 4.66 -21.08 -9.60
N ASP A 154 5.87 -21.65 -9.53
CA ASP A 154 6.18 -22.87 -8.80
C ASP A 154 7.46 -22.69 -7.95
N ARG A 155 7.52 -23.37 -6.80
CA ARG A 155 8.59 -23.32 -5.79
C ARG A 155 9.71 -24.34 -6.04
N GLN A 156 9.58 -25.21 -7.04
CA GLN A 156 10.50 -26.34 -7.20
C GLN A 156 11.98 -25.92 -7.23
N THR A 157 12.83 -26.68 -6.54
CA THR A 157 14.27 -26.45 -6.39
C THR A 157 15.05 -26.15 -7.68
N PRO A 158 14.71 -26.69 -8.87
CA PRO A 158 15.35 -26.32 -10.12
C PRO A 158 15.20 -24.82 -10.47
N ILE A 159 14.10 -24.18 -10.04
CA ILE A 159 13.81 -22.77 -10.30
C ILE A 159 14.74 -21.86 -9.49
N LEU A 160 15.15 -22.28 -8.29
CA LEU A 160 16.14 -21.55 -7.47
C LEU A 160 17.48 -21.41 -8.19
N SER A 161 17.97 -22.49 -8.81
CA SER A 161 19.23 -22.49 -9.55
C SER A 161 19.15 -21.59 -10.79
N GLU A 162 18.04 -21.66 -11.54
CA GLU A 162 17.80 -20.80 -12.70
C GLU A 162 17.74 -19.31 -12.30
N ILE A 163 17.08 -19.00 -11.19
CA ILE A 163 17.01 -17.63 -10.65
C ILE A 163 18.40 -17.13 -10.28
N VAL A 164 19.20 -17.95 -9.60
CA VAL A 164 20.58 -17.60 -9.24
C VAL A 164 21.47 -17.38 -10.47
N GLU A 165 21.29 -18.15 -11.54
CA GLU A 165 22.04 -18.03 -12.79
C GLU A 165 21.60 -16.83 -13.66
N ASP A 166 20.32 -16.50 -13.65
CA ASP A 166 19.74 -15.35 -14.36
C ASP A 166 20.17 -14.00 -13.75
N PHE A 167 20.70 -14.00 -12.52
CA PHE A 167 21.12 -12.77 -11.86
C PHE A 167 22.56 -12.33 -12.23
N PRO A 168 22.74 -11.05 -12.64
CA PRO A 168 24.05 -10.52 -12.98
C PRO A 168 24.90 -10.39 -11.72
N GLY A 169 25.89 -11.29 -11.59
CA GLY A 169 26.76 -11.40 -10.42
C GLY A 169 26.59 -12.78 -9.82
N ARG A 170 27.42 -13.72 -10.26
CA ARG A 170 27.42 -15.13 -9.83
C ARG A 170 27.32 -15.20 -8.30
N VAL A 171 26.15 -15.52 -7.78
CA VAL A 171 26.01 -15.90 -6.37
C VAL A 171 26.81 -17.19 -6.23
N GLN A 172 27.97 -17.11 -5.60
CA GLN A 172 28.73 -18.32 -5.26
C GLN A 172 28.00 -19.00 -4.12
N LEU A 173 27.23 -20.03 -4.44
CA LEU A 173 26.66 -20.92 -3.43
C LEU A 173 27.83 -21.60 -2.69
N PRO A 174 27.82 -21.60 -1.34
CA PRO A 174 28.83 -22.34 -0.59
C PRO A 174 28.75 -23.82 -0.97
N SER A 175 29.90 -24.44 -1.20
CA SER A 175 30.05 -25.79 -1.77
C SER A 175 29.43 -26.94 -0.97
N ASN A 176 28.81 -26.68 0.19
CA ASN A 176 28.27 -27.67 1.11
C ASN A 176 26.88 -27.28 1.65
N SER A 177 25.95 -26.83 0.80
CA SER A 177 24.57 -26.64 1.23
C SER A 177 23.68 -27.79 0.75
N ASP A 178 23.62 -28.85 1.56
CA ASP A 178 22.52 -29.82 1.53
C ASP A 178 21.25 -29.11 2.03
N TYR A 179 20.43 -28.60 1.11
CA TYR A 179 19.09 -28.12 1.44
C TYR A 179 18.11 -29.29 1.30
N CYS A 180 17.70 -29.83 2.45
CA CYS A 180 16.48 -30.65 2.60
C CYS A 180 15.24 -29.76 2.65
#